data_AF-A0A0T0M8X9-F1
#
_entry.id   AF-A0A0T0M8X9-F1
#
_cell.length_a   1.000
_cell.length_b   1.000
_cell.length_c   1.000
_cell.angle_alpha   90.00
_cell.angle_beta   90.00
_cell.angle_gamma   90.00
#
_symmetry.space_group_name_H-M   'P 1'
#
loop_
_entity.id
_entity.type
_entity.pdbx_description
1 polymer ?
#
loop_
_entity_poly.entity_id
_entity_poly.type
_entity_poly.pdbx_seq_one_letter_code
_entity_poly.pdbx_strand_id
1 'polypeptide(L)'
;MNITDLKITNLVKYNNQIYSVKEILQPNEGQYFVKIDNDLESFTVPAENIKPILIDEDWLQKLGFSKTYSSEQRIRYERPEQFIKYDFDLTAKKLLEGLKIYGNSVRCRYIHEVQNIFSSLIGKPIFNSIKKENTAIV
;
A
#
# COMPACT_ATOMS: atom_id res chain seq x y z
N MET A 1 12.18 2.02 2.61
CA MET A 1 11.46 0.74 2.48
C MET A 1 12.49 -0.35 2.63
N ASN A 2 12.23 -1.38 3.43
CA ASN A 2 13.11 -2.53 3.49
C ASN A 2 12.70 -3.52 2.39
N ILE A 3 13.66 -3.96 1.58
CA ILE A 3 13.39 -4.83 0.43
C ILE A 3 12.86 -6.19 0.89
N THR A 4 13.28 -6.66 2.06
CA THR A 4 12.80 -7.92 2.64
C THR A 4 11.32 -7.91 3.00
N ASP A 5 10.70 -6.74 3.10
CA ASP A 5 9.28 -6.59 3.39
C ASP A 5 8.43 -6.61 2.12
N LEU A 6 9.04 -6.57 0.93
CA LEU A 6 8.32 -6.66 -0.33
C LEU A 6 7.79 -8.07 -0.57
N LYS A 7 6.56 -8.13 -1.07
CA LYS A 7 5.93 -9.36 -1.56
C LYS A 7 5.52 -9.20 -3.01
N ILE A 8 5.39 -10.33 -3.70
CA ILE A 8 4.75 -10.39 -5.00
C ILE A 8 3.37 -9.73 -4.89
N THR A 9 2.96 -8.97 -5.90
CA THR A 9 1.77 -8.10 -5.98
C THR A 9 1.82 -6.78 -5.19
N ASN A 10 2.88 -6.50 -4.42
CA ASN A 10 3.04 -5.18 -3.81
C ASN A 10 3.16 -4.08 -4.87
N LEU A 11 2.53 -2.93 -4.59
CA LEU A 11 2.60 -1.76 -5.45
C LEU A 11 3.78 -0.88 -5.05
N VAL A 12 4.57 -0.49 -6.04
CA VAL A 12 5.78 0.31 -5.88
C VAL A 12 5.83 1.41 -6.93
N LYS A 13 6.61 2.47 -6.65
CA LYS A 13 6.81 3.58 -7.57
C LYS A 13 8.18 3.47 -8.24
N TYR A 14 8.21 3.57 -9.57
CA TYR A 14 9.45 3.65 -10.36
C TYR A 14 9.27 4.71 -11.45
N ASN A 15 10.25 5.59 -11.65
CA ASN A 15 10.19 6.68 -12.65
C ASN A 15 8.85 7.44 -12.68
N ASN A 16 8.32 7.75 -11.49
CA ASN A 16 7.04 8.45 -11.28
C ASN A 16 5.77 7.68 -11.69
N GLN A 17 5.87 6.41 -12.07
CA GLN A 17 4.75 5.52 -12.35
C GLN A 17 4.59 4.44 -11.29
N ILE A 18 3.41 3.81 -11.23
CA ILE A 18 3.08 2.74 -10.29
C ILE A 18 3.19 1.40 -11.02
N TYR A 19 3.84 0.43 -10.37
CA TYR A 19 3.98 -0.93 -10.86
C TYR A 19 3.64 -1.92 -9.76
N SER A 20 3.26 -3.13 -10.15
CA SER A 20 3.16 -4.29 -9.28
C SER A 20 4.47 -5.07 -9.32
N VAL A 21 4.92 -5.58 -8.17
CA VAL A 21 6.03 -6.54 -8.10
C VAL A 21 5.55 -7.91 -8.60
N LYS A 22 6.29 -8.51 -9.52
CA LYS A 22 6.02 -9.86 -10.07
C LYS A 22 6.97 -10.92 -9.57
N GLU A 23 8.25 -10.59 -9.53
CA GLU A 23 9.31 -11.50 -9.14
C GLU A 23 10.32 -10.72 -8.31
N ILE A 24 10.91 -11.38 -7.31
CA ILE A 24 12.00 -10.85 -6.49
C ILE A 24 13.16 -11.81 -6.67
N LEU A 25 14.30 -11.29 -7.12
CA LEU A 25 15.50 -12.04 -7.46
C LEU A 25 16.65 -11.58 -6.56
N GLN A 26 17.44 -12.53 -6.08
CA GLN A 26 18.66 -12.26 -5.32
C GLN A 26 19.83 -13.02 -5.94
N PRO A 27 20.39 -12.52 -7.06
CA PRO A 27 21.47 -13.22 -7.76
C PRO A 27 22.74 -13.35 -6.91
N ASN A 28 23.02 -12.35 -6.05
CA ASN A 28 24.13 -12.33 -5.11
C ASN A 28 23.62 -11.91 -3.73
N GLU A 29 24.36 -12.27 -2.68
CA GLU A 29 24.06 -11.83 -1.32
C GLU A 29 23.99 -10.30 -1.23
N GLY A 30 22.94 -9.78 -0.58
CA GLY A 30 22.68 -8.34 -0.47
C GLY A 30 22.24 -7.60 -1.74
N GLN A 31 22.24 -8.23 -2.92
CA GLN A 31 21.81 -7.60 -4.17
C GLN A 31 20.44 -8.10 -4.59
N TYR A 32 19.44 -7.22 -4.53
CA TYR A 32 18.07 -7.56 -4.92
C TYR A 32 17.67 -6.87 -6.22
N PHE A 33 17.03 -7.64 -7.09
CA PHE A 33 16.37 -7.17 -8.29
C PHE A 33 14.89 -7.52 -8.22
N VAL A 34 14.06 -6.65 -8.78
CA VAL A 34 12.61 -6.85 -8.83
C VAL A 34 12.14 -6.76 -10.27
N LYS A 35 11.37 -7.75 -10.69
CA LYS A 35 10.58 -7.63 -11.92
C LYS A 35 9.31 -6.90 -11.57
N ILE A 36 9.09 -5.78 -12.23
CA ILE A 36 7.92 -4.94 -12.06
C ILE A 36 7.10 -4.93 -13.34
N ASP A 37 5.79 -4.80 -13.21
CA ASP A 37 4.88 -4.68 -14.35
C ASP A 37 3.76 -3.67 -14.09
N ASN A 38 3.30 -3.06 -15.17
CA ASN A 38 2.03 -2.35 -15.24
C ASN A 38 1.34 -2.73 -16.56
N ASP A 39 0.27 -2.04 -16.93
CA ASP A 39 -0.48 -2.36 -18.14
C ASP A 39 0.27 -2.03 -19.44
N LEU A 40 1.40 -1.29 -19.38
CA LEU A 40 2.17 -0.83 -20.53
C LEU A 40 3.46 -1.63 -20.75
N GLU A 41 4.12 -2.04 -19.66
CA GLU A 41 5.46 -2.59 -19.74
C GLU A 41 5.80 -3.51 -18.54
N SER A 42 6.78 -4.38 -18.77
CA SER A 42 7.35 -5.26 -17.73
C SER A 42 8.84 -5.42 -17.93
N PHE A 43 9.61 -5.18 -16.87
CA PHE A 43 11.08 -5.24 -16.90
C PHE A 43 11.63 -5.43 -15.49
N THR A 44 12.93 -5.72 -15.41
CA THR A 44 13.64 -5.95 -14.15
C THR A 44 14.50 -4.75 -13.80
N VAL A 45 14.42 -4.31 -12.54
CA VAL A 45 15.23 -3.20 -12.01
C VAL A 45 15.90 -3.58 -10.70
N PRO A 46 17.02 -2.93 -10.33
CA PRO A 46 17.54 -2.97 -8.97
C PRO A 46 16.47 -2.54 -7.97
N ALA A 47 16.32 -3.29 -6.88
CA ALA A 47 15.29 -3.03 -5.87
C ALA A 47 15.50 -1.70 -5.10
N GLU A 48 16.72 -1.16 -5.13
CA GLU A 48 17.03 0.17 -4.59
C GLU A 48 16.41 1.32 -5.40
N ASN A 49 16.07 1.08 -6.67
CA ASN A 49 15.50 2.10 -7.56
C ASN A 49 13.99 2.26 -7.41
N ILE A 50 13.31 1.30 -6.77
CA ILE A 50 11.88 1.38 -6.50
C ILE A 50 11.62 2.12 -5.18
N LYS A 51 10.58 2.92 -5.15
CA LYS A 51 10.18 3.72 -3.99
C LYS A 51 8.86 3.22 -3.42
N PRO A 52 8.68 3.23 -2.09
CA PRO A 52 7.38 2.97 -1.51
C PRO A 52 6.39 4.07 -1.89
N ILE A 53 5.11 3.71 -1.94
CA ILE A 53 4.01 4.65 -2.17
C ILE A 53 3.44 5.04 -0.81
N LEU A 54 3.40 6.34 -0.50
CA LEU A 54 2.78 6.86 0.72
C LEU A 54 1.26 6.69 0.65
N ILE A 55 0.65 6.39 1.79
CA ILE A 55 -0.80 6.37 1.93
C ILE A 55 -1.31 7.81 1.99
N ASP A 56 -2.21 8.14 1.07
CA ASP A 56 -2.99 9.37 1.04
C ASP A 56 -4.51 9.04 1.04
N GLU A 57 -5.34 10.07 0.93
CA GLU A 57 -6.79 9.93 0.86
C GLU A 57 -7.22 9.05 -0.34
N ASP A 58 -6.66 9.28 -1.52
CA ASP A 58 -7.02 8.55 -2.74
C ASP A 58 -6.74 7.06 -2.61
N TRP A 59 -5.61 6.70 -2.01
CA TRP A 59 -5.28 5.30 -1.74
C TRP A 59 -6.20 4.64 -0.72
N LEU A 60 -6.55 5.36 0.35
CA LEU A 60 -7.50 4.84 1.34
C LEU A 60 -8.86 4.59 0.71
N GLN A 61 -9.35 5.49 -0.14
CA GLN A 61 -10.60 5.30 -0.86
C GLN A 61 -10.54 4.06 -1.77
N LYS A 62 -9.46 3.88 -2.54
CA LYS A 62 -9.23 2.66 -3.37
C LYS A 62 -9.17 1.37 -2.54
N LEU A 63 -8.76 1.47 -1.28
CA LEU A 63 -8.71 0.36 -0.31
C LEU A 63 -10.06 0.10 0.39
N GLY A 64 -11.11 0.84 0.02
CA GLY A 64 -12.46 0.71 0.54
C GLY A 64 -12.70 1.45 1.86
N PHE A 65 -11.82 2.39 2.22
CA PHE A 65 -12.06 3.25 3.38
C PHE A 65 -12.89 4.47 3.00
N SER A 66 -13.64 4.97 3.97
CA SER A 66 -14.43 6.20 3.87
C SER A 66 -14.10 7.13 5.03
N LYS A 67 -14.09 8.45 4.77
CA LYS A 67 -13.87 9.47 5.80
C LYS A 67 -15.05 9.50 6.76
N THR A 68 -14.83 9.21 8.04
CA THR A 68 -15.89 9.17 9.06
C THR A 68 -15.78 10.24 10.12
N TYR A 69 -14.60 10.86 10.25
CA TYR A 69 -14.37 11.93 11.20
C TYR A 69 -13.27 12.87 10.71
N SER A 70 -13.44 14.16 10.94
CA SER A 70 -12.46 15.19 10.61
C SER A 70 -12.48 16.26 11.70
N SER A 71 -11.31 16.64 12.18
CA SER A 71 -11.09 17.77 13.08
C SER A 71 -9.75 18.43 12.77
N GLU A 72 -9.44 19.54 13.45
CA GLU A 72 -8.15 20.24 13.32
C GLU A 72 -6.94 19.37 13.70
N GLN A 73 -7.16 18.31 14.50
CA GLN A 73 -6.09 17.46 15.00
C GLN A 73 -5.98 16.13 14.25
N ARG A 74 -7.07 15.65 13.63
CA ARG A 74 -7.10 14.31 13.02
C ARG A 74 -8.17 14.16 11.96
N ILE A 75 -7.84 13.42 10.92
CA ILE A 75 -8.80 12.89 9.95
C ILE A 75 -8.83 11.37 10.08
N ARG A 76 -10.01 10.78 10.16
CA ARG A 76 -10.20 9.34 10.29
C ARG A 76 -10.94 8.78 9.10
N TYR A 77 -10.43 7.64 8.66
CA TYR A 77 -11.00 6.80 7.64
C TYR A 77 -11.35 5.43 8.23
N GLU A 78 -12.53 4.90 7.94
CA GLU A 78 -12.96 3.58 8.39
C GLU A 78 -13.44 2.74 7.21
N ARG A 79 -13.20 1.43 7.29
CA ARG A 79 -13.82 0.45 6.41
C ARG A 79 -15.20 0.04 6.96
N PRO A 80 -16.06 -0.61 6.13
CA PRO A 80 -17.32 -1.18 6.61
C PRO A 80 -17.12 -2.17 7.77
N GLU A 81 -16.00 -2.90 7.77
CA GLU A 81 -15.60 -3.71 8.92
C GLU A 81 -15.14 -2.79 10.06
N GLN A 82 -15.94 -2.72 11.14
CA GLN A 82 -15.78 -1.76 12.24
C GLN A 82 -14.43 -1.79 12.97
N PHE A 83 -13.63 -2.85 12.77
CA PHE A 83 -12.36 -3.05 13.46
C PHE A 83 -11.15 -2.46 12.73
N ILE A 84 -11.29 -1.95 11.49
CA ILE A 84 -10.18 -1.38 10.72
C ILE A 84 -10.39 0.11 10.50
N LYS A 85 -9.43 0.92 10.98
CA LYS A 85 -9.44 2.38 10.85
C LYS A 85 -8.07 2.88 10.42
N TYR A 86 -8.00 4.04 9.78
CA TYR A 86 -6.77 4.75 9.50
C TYR A 86 -6.91 6.19 9.94
N ASP A 87 -5.96 6.66 10.74
CA ASP A 87 -5.94 8.02 11.27
C ASP A 87 -4.78 8.80 10.59
N PHE A 88 -5.10 9.92 9.96
CA PHE A 88 -4.11 10.97 9.66
C PHE A 88 -4.06 11.90 10.86
N ASP A 89 -2.93 11.91 11.56
CA ASP A 89 -2.67 12.86 12.64
C ASP A 89 -2.18 14.17 12.04
N LEU A 90 -2.90 15.28 12.28
CA LEU A 90 -2.54 16.59 11.75
C LEU A 90 -1.59 17.35 12.68
N THR A 91 -1.32 16.81 13.87
CA THR A 91 -0.33 17.38 14.79
C THR A 91 1.09 17.09 14.29
N ALA A 92 2.04 17.97 14.64
CA ALA A 92 3.44 17.78 14.30
C ALA A 92 4.06 16.48 14.87
N LYS A 93 3.50 15.93 15.96
CA LYS A 93 4.05 14.75 16.65
C LYS A 93 3.66 13.43 15.99
N LYS A 94 2.60 13.38 15.18
CA LYS A 94 2.15 12.18 14.44
C LYS A 94 1.96 10.93 15.32
N LEU A 95 1.52 11.11 16.57
CA LEU A 95 1.38 10.03 17.56
C LEU A 95 0.24 9.06 17.23
N LEU A 96 -0.82 9.58 16.60
CA LEU A 96 -2.01 8.82 16.26
C LEU A 96 -2.01 8.36 14.79
N GLU A 97 -0.96 8.65 14.03
CA GLU A 97 -0.91 8.40 12.59
C GLU A 97 -0.76 6.90 12.28
N GLY A 98 -1.60 6.41 11.37
CA GLY A 98 -1.48 5.07 10.80
C GLY A 98 -2.74 4.22 10.99
N LEU A 99 -2.53 2.91 10.83
CA LEU A 99 -3.59 1.91 10.83
C LEU A 99 -3.97 1.51 12.27
N LYS A 100 -5.25 1.28 12.52
CA LYS A 100 -5.78 0.73 13.76
C LYS A 100 -6.58 -0.51 13.47
N ILE A 101 -6.23 -1.59 14.16
CA ILE A 101 -6.86 -2.90 13.99
C ILE A 101 -7.27 -3.40 15.38
N TYR A 102 -8.57 -3.61 15.60
CA TYR A 102 -9.13 -3.95 16.91
C TYR A 102 -8.68 -2.98 18.03
N GLY A 103 -8.57 -1.69 17.71
CA GLY A 103 -8.11 -0.65 18.65
C GLY A 103 -6.60 -0.55 18.83
N ASN A 104 -5.81 -1.50 18.31
CA ASN A 104 -4.35 -1.47 18.39
C ASN A 104 -3.76 -0.65 17.24
N SER A 105 -2.85 0.26 17.56
CA SER A 105 -2.12 1.05 16.57
C SER A 105 -1.04 0.21 15.90
N VAL A 106 -1.09 0.15 14.57
CA VAL A 106 -0.08 -0.46 13.71
C VAL A 106 0.54 0.65 12.88
N ARG A 107 1.84 0.88 13.08
CA ARG A 107 2.58 1.86 12.30
C ARG A 107 2.60 1.41 10.85
N CYS A 108 1.90 2.16 10.01
CA CYS A 108 1.75 1.85 8.60
C CYS A 108 1.61 3.18 7.86
N ARG A 109 2.55 3.44 6.95
CA ARG A 109 2.67 4.70 6.19
C ARG A 109 2.66 4.45 4.68
N TYR A 110 2.95 3.22 4.25
CA TYR A 110 3.12 2.88 2.85
C TYR A 110 2.15 1.79 2.39
N ILE A 111 1.79 1.83 1.12
CA ILE A 111 0.80 0.92 0.53
C ILE A 111 1.18 -0.55 0.66
N HIS A 112 2.45 -0.90 0.40
CA HIS A 112 2.92 -2.28 0.53
C HIS A 112 2.72 -2.86 1.95
N GLU A 113 2.84 -2.04 2.99
CA GLU A 113 2.61 -2.46 4.38
C GLU A 113 1.14 -2.81 4.59
N VAL A 114 0.21 -1.99 4.09
CA VAL A 114 -1.24 -2.27 4.14
C VAL A 114 -1.57 -3.54 3.36
N GLN A 115 -1.02 -3.68 2.15
CA GLN A 115 -1.19 -4.87 1.31
C GLN A 115 -0.78 -6.14 2.07
N ASN A 116 0.39 -6.09 2.71
CA ASN A 116 0.94 -7.21 3.45
C ASN A 116 0.11 -7.54 4.70
N ILE A 117 -0.34 -6.53 5.44
CA ILE A 117 -1.19 -6.70 6.63
C ILE A 117 -2.53 -7.34 6.24
N PHE A 118 -3.21 -6.80 5.23
CA PHE A 118 -4.54 -7.31 4.87
C PHE A 118 -4.45 -8.68 4.20
N SER A 119 -3.40 -8.95 3.41
CA SER A 119 -3.18 -10.29 2.88
C SER A 119 -3.06 -11.31 4.00
N SER A 120 -2.43 -10.96 5.12
CA SER A 120 -2.31 -11.82 6.29
C SER A 120 -3.63 -11.93 7.10
N LEU A 121 -4.38 -10.84 7.22
CA LEU A 121 -5.63 -10.81 8.01
C LEU A 121 -6.84 -11.40 7.29
N ILE A 122 -6.96 -11.15 5.99
CA ILE A 122 -8.15 -11.45 5.18
C ILE A 122 -7.92 -12.65 4.25
N GLY A 123 -6.66 -13.06 4.06
CA GLY A 123 -6.30 -14.20 3.21
C GLY A 123 -6.50 -13.97 1.70
N LYS A 124 -6.81 -12.73 1.29
CA LYS A 124 -7.02 -12.34 -0.12
C LYS A 124 -6.25 -11.04 -0.45
N PRO A 125 -5.71 -10.89 -1.68
CA PRO A 125 -5.10 -9.64 -2.10
C PRO A 125 -6.15 -8.52 -2.21
N ILE A 126 -5.86 -7.35 -1.65
CA ILE A 126 -6.82 -6.22 -1.58
C ILE A 126 -7.10 -5.60 -2.96
N PHE A 127 -6.14 -5.69 -3.89
CA PHE A 127 -6.19 -4.96 -5.17
C PHE A 127 -6.59 -5.82 -6.38
N ASN A 128 -7.12 -7.02 -6.17
CA ASN A 128 -7.60 -7.85 -7.30
C ASN A 128 -8.76 -7.20 -8.09
N SER A 129 -9.43 -6.20 -7.52
CA SER A 129 -10.54 -5.46 -8.12
C SER A 129 -10.14 -4.22 -8.94
N ILE A 130 -8.94 -3.63 -8.74
CA ILE A 130 -8.53 -2.42 -9.50
C ILE A 130 -8.29 -2.74 -10.98
N LYS A 131 -7.96 -4.00 -11.32
CA LYS A 131 -7.82 -4.42 -12.72
C LYS A 131 -9.13 -4.44 -13.51
N LYS A 132 -10.30 -4.41 -12.86
CA LYS A 132 -11.60 -4.53 -13.57
C LYS A 132 -12.24 -3.20 -13.95
N GLU A 133 -11.83 -2.07 -13.37
CA GLU A 133 -12.51 -0.78 -13.63
C GLU A 133 -12.02 -0.09 -14.92
N ASN A 134 -10.88 -0.49 -15.48
CA ASN A 134 -10.36 0.08 -16.74
C ASN A 134 -10.80 -0.68 -18.01
N THR A 135 -11.67 -1.70 -17.91
CA THR A 135 -12.10 -2.50 -19.07
C THR A 135 -13.58 -2.33 -19.43
N ALA A 136 -14.29 -1.39 -18.82
CA ALA A 136 -15.71 -1.15 -19.08
C ALA A 136 -15.94 0.20 -19.80
N ILE A 137 -15.30 0.41 -20.94
CA ILE A 137 -15.80 1.33 -21.97
C ILE A 137 -15.49 0.73 -23.35
N VAL A 138 -16.42 -0.07 -23.88
CA VAL A 138 -16.65 -0.29 -25.32
C VAL A 138 -18.16 -0.37 -25.53
#